data_AF-A0A517QLG9-F1
#
_entry.id   AF-A0A517QLG9-F1
#
_cell.length_a   1.000
_cell.length_b   1.000
_cell.length_c   1.000
_cell.angle_alpha   90.00
_cell.angle_beta   90.00
_cell.angle_gamma   90.00
#
_symmetry.space_group_name_H-M   'P 1'
#
loop_
_entity.id
_entity.type
_entity.pdbx_description
1 polymer ?
#
loop_
_entity_poly.entity_id
_entity_poly.type
_entity_poly.pdbx_seq_one_letter_code
_entity_poly.pdbx_strand_id
1 'polypeptide(L)'
;METLRAQIVGGLWCLLSVGTIAGSAGSAFAENRPETGSVIPIGETSQEQVGSPILIKTIETGTSSRRVRRTAVSEFPLHLMSPQSQANAQHILNNLSLYRRLPVIELESDRRCYEFFTNHPDVAVSIWRAMNISNVQMKRESETRFETDTQDGTLGTVHVLLNTPEHYVVTCHGEFKSPAIKKSVQAMAMMHLKPTFRENGTIVHQLDLYVSFPSNAIEAIARLISPVSNRIADRNFEEISLFVEMMSMAMSHQPGWVEKIAQNLEGVRSEDADKLLALTATLYVETVKKERIASGMETQVSDILPPVQTEIAIEMPPVAPR
;
A
#
# COMPACT_ATOMS: atom_id res chain seq x y z
N MET A 1 -19.17 -16.30 -5.36
CA MET A 1 -18.15 -16.43 -4.29
C MET A 1 -16.74 -16.01 -4.74
N GLU A 2 -16.47 -15.96 -6.06
CA GLU A 2 -15.19 -15.49 -6.61
C GLU A 2 -15.08 -13.95 -6.75
N THR A 3 -16.19 -13.22 -6.70
CA THR A 3 -16.23 -11.75 -6.85
C THR A 3 -15.84 -10.95 -5.60
N LEU A 4 -15.77 -11.58 -4.42
CA LEU A 4 -15.53 -10.89 -3.14
C LEU A 4 -14.04 -10.85 -2.75
N ARG A 5 -13.20 -11.68 -3.38
CA ARG A 5 -11.75 -11.73 -3.11
C ARG A 5 -10.95 -10.70 -3.91
N ALA A 6 -11.47 -10.25 -5.06
CA ALA A 6 -10.82 -9.24 -5.90
C ALA A 6 -10.84 -7.81 -5.32
N GLN A 7 -11.71 -7.54 -4.32
CA GLN A 7 -11.91 -6.19 -3.79
C GLN A 7 -10.94 -5.79 -2.67
N ILE A 8 -10.23 -6.75 -2.08
CA ILE A 8 -9.42 -6.52 -0.89
C ILE A 8 -8.03 -5.94 -1.26
N VAL A 9 -7.59 -6.09 -2.51
CA VAL A 9 -6.17 -5.84 -2.86
C VAL A 9 -5.99 -4.70 -3.89
N GLY A 10 -7.07 -4.06 -4.33
CA GLY A 10 -7.04 -2.85 -5.16
C GLY A 10 -6.93 -1.53 -4.36
N GLY A 11 -6.75 -1.66 -3.05
CA GLY A 11 -7.53 -0.88 -2.12
C GLY A 11 -7.17 0.59 -1.90
N LEU A 12 -5.90 0.96 -1.85
CA LEU A 12 -5.52 2.36 -1.57
C LEU A 12 -5.47 3.22 -2.83
N TRP A 13 -5.47 2.62 -4.02
CA TRP A 13 -5.64 3.35 -5.27
C TRP A 13 -7.11 3.36 -5.74
N CYS A 14 -7.93 2.40 -5.31
CA CYS A 14 -9.40 2.41 -5.44
C CYS A 14 -10.13 3.39 -4.49
N LEU A 15 -9.45 4.13 -3.61
CA LEU A 15 -10.18 5.08 -2.75
C LEU A 15 -10.82 6.26 -3.49
N LEU A 16 -10.62 6.31 -4.81
CA LEU A 16 -11.35 7.12 -5.77
C LEU A 16 -11.97 6.35 -6.95
N SER A 17 -12.19 5.03 -6.87
CA SER A 17 -13.10 4.39 -7.82
C SER A 17 -14.50 4.95 -7.54
N VAL A 18 -14.85 5.93 -8.35
CA VAL A 18 -15.93 6.86 -8.10
C VAL A 18 -17.26 6.13 -8.04
N GLY A 19 -18.03 6.36 -6.96
CA GLY A 19 -19.47 6.13 -6.96
C GLY A 19 -19.89 4.70 -7.32
N THR A 20 -20.09 3.85 -6.31
CA THR A 20 -21.02 2.73 -6.44
C THR A 20 -22.43 3.29 -6.67
N ILE A 21 -22.77 3.60 -7.92
CA ILE A 21 -24.08 4.11 -8.34
C ILE A 21 -24.56 3.27 -9.50
N ALA A 22 -25.69 2.62 -9.23
CA ALA A 22 -26.54 1.83 -10.11
C ALA A 22 -25.96 0.48 -10.54
N GLY A 23 -26.50 -0.61 -9.97
CA GLY A 23 -26.22 -1.93 -10.55
C GLY A 23 -26.80 -3.21 -9.95
N SER A 24 -27.30 -3.29 -8.71
CA SER A 24 -28.04 -4.49 -8.28
C SER A 24 -28.84 -4.27 -7.01
N ALA A 25 -30.14 -4.12 -7.18
CA ALA A 25 -31.09 -4.56 -6.16
C ALA A 25 -31.00 -6.09 -6.05
N GLY A 26 -30.78 -6.61 -4.84
CA GLY A 26 -30.99 -8.03 -4.52
C GLY A 26 -29.89 -8.68 -3.68
N SER A 27 -30.22 -8.95 -2.42
CA SER A 27 -29.55 -9.88 -1.48
C SER A 27 -28.18 -9.42 -0.92
N ALA A 28 -27.83 -9.58 0.35
CA ALA A 28 -28.49 -10.06 1.55
C ALA A 28 -27.73 -9.50 2.76
N PHE A 29 -28.35 -9.68 3.92
CA PHE A 29 -28.05 -9.11 5.21
C PHE A 29 -26.64 -9.35 5.76
N ALA A 30 -26.29 -8.43 6.66
CA ALA A 30 -25.16 -8.45 7.57
C ALA A 30 -24.96 -9.80 8.28
N GLU A 31 -23.70 -10.22 8.35
CA GLU A 31 -23.26 -11.18 9.36
C GLU A 31 -22.03 -10.59 10.09
N ASN A 32 -22.20 -10.42 11.39
CA ASN A 32 -21.26 -9.82 12.32
C ASN A 32 -20.22 -10.88 12.69
N ARG A 33 -18.95 -10.70 12.32
CA ARG A 33 -17.83 -11.55 12.80
C ARG A 33 -16.81 -10.71 13.55
N PRO A 34 -16.25 -11.23 14.66
CA PRO A 34 -15.29 -10.52 15.48
C PRO A 34 -13.96 -10.35 14.75
N GLU A 35 -13.26 -9.28 15.13
CA GLU A 35 -11.92 -8.88 14.70
C GLU A 35 -10.96 -10.08 14.68
N THR A 36 -10.57 -10.49 13.49
CA THR A 36 -9.47 -11.42 13.28
C THR A 36 -8.55 -10.75 12.26
N GLY A 37 -7.29 -10.54 12.67
CA GLY A 37 -6.28 -9.82 11.89
C GLY A 37 -6.14 -10.36 10.47
N SER A 38 -5.81 -9.47 9.53
CA SER A 38 -5.56 -9.85 8.15
C SER A 38 -4.28 -10.69 8.10
N VAL A 39 -4.38 -11.93 7.61
CA VAL A 39 -3.23 -12.83 7.43
C VAL A 39 -3.07 -13.06 5.93
N ILE A 40 -1.95 -12.60 5.37
CA ILE A 40 -1.52 -12.97 4.02
C ILE A 40 -0.61 -14.20 4.16
N PRO A 41 -0.97 -15.36 3.58
CA PRO A 41 -0.16 -16.57 3.71
C PRO A 41 1.14 -16.43 2.90
N ILE A 42 2.29 -16.49 3.59
CA ILE A 42 3.59 -16.72 2.98
C ILE A 42 3.74 -18.25 2.81
N GLY A 43 4.25 -18.68 1.65
CA GLY A 43 4.29 -20.09 1.22
C GLY A 43 4.69 -21.08 2.30
N GLU A 44 3.94 -22.18 2.37
CA GLU A 44 4.16 -23.28 3.32
C GLU A 44 5.59 -23.79 3.21
N THR A 45 6.40 -23.49 4.22
CA THR A 45 7.67 -24.16 4.45
C THR A 45 7.51 -25.04 5.68
N SER A 46 8.03 -26.26 5.59
CA SER A 46 7.85 -27.37 6.52
C SER A 46 8.05 -26.98 7.99
N GLN A 47 7.27 -27.65 8.84
CA GLN A 47 7.19 -27.49 10.29
C GLN A 47 8.58 -27.40 10.98
N GLU A 48 8.94 -26.22 11.48
CA GLU A 48 9.58 -25.93 12.77
C GLU A 48 10.11 -24.48 12.82
N GLN A 49 9.20 -23.54 13.11
CA GLN A 49 9.38 -22.23 13.77
C GLN A 49 8.18 -21.37 13.38
N VAL A 50 7.06 -21.55 14.09
CA VAL A 50 5.94 -20.60 14.00
C VAL A 50 6.40 -19.33 14.70
N GLY A 51 7.03 -18.44 13.94
CA GLY A 51 7.23 -17.05 14.36
C GLY A 51 5.87 -16.45 14.72
N SER A 52 5.85 -15.57 15.73
CA SER A 52 4.64 -14.84 16.12
C SER A 52 3.95 -14.27 14.87
N PRO A 53 2.61 -14.32 14.79
CA PRO A 53 1.91 -13.73 13.66
C PRO A 53 2.30 -12.25 13.55
N ILE A 54 2.69 -11.83 12.36
CA ILE A 54 2.97 -10.43 12.05
C ILE A 54 1.65 -9.68 12.25
N LEU A 55 1.63 -8.80 13.24
CA LEU A 55 0.44 -8.07 13.65
C LEU A 55 0.80 -6.59 13.73
N ILE A 56 0.24 -5.82 12.80
CA ILE A 56 0.26 -4.37 12.91
C ILE A 56 -0.67 -3.93 14.05
N LYS A 57 -0.30 -2.82 14.70
CA LYS A 57 -1.07 -2.29 15.82
C LYS A 57 -1.76 -0.98 15.43
N THR A 58 -3.08 -1.00 15.42
CA THR A 58 -3.89 0.22 15.27
C THR A 58 -3.96 0.97 16.60
N ILE A 59 -3.29 2.13 16.68
CA ILE A 59 -3.27 3.00 17.87
C ILE A 59 -4.58 3.81 17.96
N GLU A 60 -5.03 4.36 16.84
CA GLU A 60 -6.25 5.16 16.76
C GLU A 60 -7.07 4.73 15.55
N THR A 61 -8.39 4.58 15.73
CA THR A 61 -9.29 4.36 14.60
C THR A 61 -9.43 5.63 13.78
N GLY A 62 -9.59 5.49 12.47
CA GLY A 62 -9.68 6.67 11.63
C GLY A 62 -10.98 7.46 11.89
N THR A 63 -10.97 8.77 11.59
CA THR A 63 -12.15 9.64 11.70
C THR A 63 -12.42 10.54 10.47
N SER A 64 -13.68 10.91 10.24
CA SER A 64 -14.09 11.95 9.28
C SER A 64 -14.70 13.19 9.97
N SER A 65 -14.42 13.38 11.26
CA SER A 65 -15.03 14.49 12.02
C SER A 65 -14.66 15.86 11.45
N ARG A 66 -15.61 16.81 11.52
CA ARG A 66 -15.40 18.19 11.02
C ARG A 66 -14.24 18.89 11.72
N ARG A 67 -14.05 18.64 13.03
CA ARG A 67 -12.95 19.23 13.81
C ARG A 67 -11.60 18.78 13.26
N VAL A 68 -11.43 17.47 13.08
CA VAL A 68 -10.19 16.89 12.56
C VAL A 68 -9.93 17.34 11.13
N ARG A 69 -10.97 17.35 10.27
CA ARG A 69 -10.88 17.93 8.91
C ARG A 69 -10.33 19.35 8.94
N ARG A 70 -10.88 20.24 9.77
CA ARG A 70 -10.47 21.64 9.81
C ARG A 70 -9.00 21.77 10.22
N THR A 71 -8.58 21.03 11.25
CA THR A 71 -7.19 20.99 11.70
C THR A 71 -6.25 20.48 10.61
N ALA A 72 -6.62 19.38 9.94
CA ALA A 72 -5.82 18.78 8.87
C ALA A 72 -5.68 19.71 7.65
N VAL A 73 -6.69 20.53 7.35
CA VAL A 73 -6.60 21.55 6.28
C VAL A 73 -5.71 22.71 6.71
N SER A 74 -5.81 23.18 7.96
CA SER A 74 -4.99 24.31 8.44
C SER A 74 -3.51 23.97 8.60
N GLU A 75 -3.19 22.72 8.92
CA GLU A 75 -1.82 22.23 9.14
C GLU A 75 -1.17 21.69 7.86
N PHE A 76 -1.87 21.74 6.73
CA PHE A 76 -1.37 21.17 5.48
C PHE A 76 -0.09 21.89 5.01
N PRO A 77 0.99 21.18 4.63
CA PRO A 77 2.33 21.75 4.44
C PRO A 77 2.51 22.46 3.08
N LEU A 78 1.60 23.36 2.72
CA LEU A 78 1.63 24.09 1.43
C LEU A 78 2.93 24.88 1.23
N HIS A 79 3.50 25.42 2.31
CA HIS A 79 4.71 26.24 2.29
C HIS A 79 5.99 25.45 1.96
N LEU A 80 5.96 24.12 2.04
CA LEU A 80 7.09 23.26 1.67
C LEU A 80 7.05 22.83 0.20
N MET A 81 5.98 23.17 -0.53
CA MET A 81 5.74 22.72 -1.89
C MET A 81 6.28 23.69 -2.93
N SER A 82 6.55 23.18 -4.14
CA SER A 82 6.76 24.05 -5.31
C SER A 82 5.49 24.88 -5.61
N PRO A 83 5.59 26.05 -6.28
CA PRO A 83 4.42 26.85 -6.61
C PRO A 83 3.34 26.08 -7.39
N GLN A 84 3.74 25.19 -8.30
CA GLN A 84 2.81 24.37 -9.07
C GLN A 84 2.12 23.31 -8.20
N SER A 85 2.89 22.61 -7.35
CA SER A 85 2.35 21.63 -6.40
C SER A 85 1.40 22.29 -5.40
N GLN A 86 1.75 23.49 -4.91
CA GLN A 86 0.93 24.29 -4.02
C GLN A 86 -0.41 24.66 -4.66
N ALA A 87 -0.40 25.10 -5.92
CA ALA A 87 -1.63 25.43 -6.65
C ALA A 87 -2.54 24.19 -6.80
N ASN A 88 -1.98 23.03 -7.14
CA ASN A 88 -2.72 21.78 -7.26
C ASN A 88 -3.35 21.36 -5.92
N ALA A 89 -2.57 21.40 -4.84
CA ALA A 89 -3.06 21.07 -3.49
C ALA A 89 -4.16 22.04 -3.06
N GLN A 90 -3.97 23.35 -3.26
CA GLN A 90 -4.95 24.37 -2.90
C GLN A 90 -6.27 24.19 -3.67
N HIS A 91 -6.21 23.80 -4.94
CA HIS A 91 -7.41 23.51 -5.72
C HIS A 91 -8.27 22.41 -5.07
N ILE A 92 -7.65 21.32 -4.62
CA ILE A 92 -8.36 20.21 -3.95
C ILE A 92 -8.89 20.65 -2.58
N LEU A 93 -8.08 21.37 -1.79
CA LEU A 93 -8.47 21.84 -0.46
C LEU A 93 -9.65 22.82 -0.52
N ASN A 94 -9.70 23.70 -1.53
CA ASN A 94 -10.80 24.65 -1.73
C ASN A 94 -12.09 23.98 -2.22
N ASN A 95 -11.99 22.86 -2.94
CA ASN A 95 -13.13 22.13 -3.51
C ASN A 95 -13.37 20.78 -2.80
N LEU A 96 -13.09 20.73 -1.50
CA LEU A 96 -13.07 19.49 -0.73
C LEU A 96 -14.48 18.94 -0.46
N SER A 97 -14.79 17.82 -1.10
CA SER A 97 -16.07 17.12 -0.99
C SER A 97 -16.12 16.13 0.17
N LEU A 98 -15.11 15.25 0.27
CA LEU A 98 -14.97 14.27 1.35
C LEU A 98 -13.60 14.38 2.03
N TYR A 99 -13.57 14.01 3.30
CA TYR A 99 -12.36 13.95 4.09
C TYR A 99 -12.37 12.69 4.97
N ARG A 100 -11.22 12.02 5.05
CA ARG A 100 -11.02 10.86 5.91
C ARG A 100 -9.58 10.88 6.44
N ARG A 101 -9.43 10.88 7.76
CA ARG A 101 -8.18 10.50 8.42
C ARG A 101 -8.18 9.01 8.65
N LEU A 102 -7.28 8.28 8.02
CA LEU A 102 -7.12 6.84 8.21
C LEU A 102 -6.61 6.51 9.63
N PRO A 103 -6.70 5.25 10.06
CA PRO A 103 -6.19 4.83 11.36
C PRO A 103 -4.72 5.21 11.56
N VAL A 104 -4.31 5.41 12.81
CA VAL A 104 -2.89 5.52 13.16
C VAL A 104 -2.36 4.11 13.36
N ILE A 105 -1.36 3.72 12.58
CA ILE A 105 -0.80 2.37 12.62
C ILE A 105 0.65 2.44 13.10
N GLU A 106 0.99 1.52 14.00
CA GLU A 106 2.34 1.21 14.46
C GLU A 106 2.77 -0.13 13.86
N LEU A 107 3.94 -0.15 13.24
CA LEU A 107 4.50 -1.31 12.56
C LEU A 107 6.01 -1.42 12.81
N GLU A 108 6.53 -2.64 12.71
CA GLU A 108 7.95 -2.95 12.90
C GLU A 108 8.64 -3.16 11.54
N SER A 109 9.30 -2.13 11.01
CA SER A 109 9.98 -2.21 9.71
C SER A 109 11.29 -1.44 9.74
N ASP A 110 12.29 -1.93 8.99
CA ASP A 110 13.47 -1.14 8.68
C ASP A 110 13.03 0.13 7.94
N ARG A 111 13.58 1.28 8.36
CA ARG A 111 13.25 2.59 7.79
C ARG A 111 13.52 2.65 6.28
N ARG A 112 14.60 2.05 5.80
CA ARG A 112 14.96 2.07 4.37
C ARG A 112 13.97 1.23 3.55
N CYS A 113 13.47 0.13 4.11
CA CYS A 113 12.39 -0.66 3.50
C CYS A 113 11.12 0.18 3.35
N TYR A 114 10.70 0.86 4.43
CA TYR A 114 9.54 1.74 4.42
C TYR A 114 9.68 2.89 3.39
N GLU A 115 10.82 3.57 3.40
CA GLU A 115 11.11 4.66 2.47
C GLU A 115 11.18 4.15 1.03
N PHE A 116 11.73 2.96 0.79
CA PHE A 116 11.77 2.35 -0.54
C PHE A 116 10.37 2.17 -1.11
N PHE A 117 9.45 1.50 -0.41
CA PHE A 117 8.10 1.28 -0.93
C PHE A 117 7.25 2.55 -1.02
N THR A 118 7.55 3.57 -0.21
CA THR A 118 6.93 4.89 -0.35
C THR A 118 7.35 5.56 -1.66
N ASN A 119 8.62 5.44 -2.04
CA ASN A 119 9.21 6.05 -3.24
C ASN A 119 9.08 5.18 -4.50
N HIS A 120 8.79 3.90 -4.33
CA HIS A 120 8.64 2.90 -5.40
C HIS A 120 7.31 2.13 -5.25
N PRO A 121 6.16 2.84 -5.31
CA PRO A 121 4.85 2.20 -5.20
C PRO A 121 4.57 1.25 -6.38
N ASP A 122 5.18 1.49 -7.55
CA ASP A 122 5.13 0.62 -8.72
C ASP A 122 5.75 -0.75 -8.45
N VAL A 123 6.83 -0.80 -7.67
CA VAL A 123 7.46 -2.05 -7.23
C VAL A 123 6.54 -2.82 -6.29
N ALA A 124 5.94 -2.14 -5.29
CA ALA A 124 4.98 -2.77 -4.37
C ALA A 124 3.80 -3.40 -5.12
N VAL A 125 3.22 -2.66 -6.06
CA VAL A 125 2.10 -3.13 -6.89
C VAL A 125 2.51 -4.32 -7.76
N SER A 126 3.69 -4.29 -8.36
CA SER A 126 4.19 -5.43 -9.14
C SER A 126 4.46 -6.67 -8.26
N ILE A 127 4.92 -6.48 -7.02
CA ILE A 127 5.10 -7.59 -6.07
C ILE A 127 3.75 -8.24 -5.74
N TRP A 128 2.70 -7.45 -5.47
CA TRP A 128 1.36 -8.00 -5.22
C TRP A 128 0.81 -8.79 -6.40
N ARG A 129 1.10 -8.34 -7.63
CA ARG A 129 0.77 -9.10 -8.84
C ARG A 129 1.54 -10.41 -8.93
N ALA A 130 2.85 -10.38 -8.73
CA ALA A 130 3.68 -11.59 -8.72
C ALA A 130 3.23 -12.60 -7.65
N MET A 131 2.66 -12.12 -6.54
CA MET A 131 2.08 -12.95 -5.48
C MET A 131 0.60 -13.34 -5.71
N ASN A 132 -0.01 -12.99 -6.84
CA ASN A 132 -1.44 -13.19 -7.14
C ASN A 132 -2.40 -12.60 -6.10
N ILE A 133 -1.99 -11.51 -5.46
CA ILE A 133 -2.80 -10.80 -4.46
C ILE A 133 -3.65 -9.75 -5.19
N SER A 134 -3.07 -8.98 -6.13
CA SER A 134 -3.77 -7.91 -6.86
C SER A 134 -3.59 -8.01 -8.36
N ASN A 135 -4.55 -7.48 -9.13
CA ASN A 135 -4.43 -7.27 -10.57
C ASN A 135 -4.12 -5.81 -10.94
N VAL A 136 -4.00 -4.92 -9.96
CA VAL A 136 -3.70 -3.50 -10.20
C VAL A 136 -2.36 -3.38 -10.92
N GLN A 137 -2.33 -2.58 -11.97
CA GLN A 137 -1.12 -2.23 -12.69
C GLN A 137 -0.73 -0.80 -12.34
N MET A 138 0.58 -0.59 -12.19
CA MET A 138 1.16 0.73 -12.02
C MET A 138 2.42 0.83 -12.84
N LYS A 139 2.58 1.95 -13.55
CA LYS A 139 3.74 2.22 -14.38
C LYS A 139 4.31 3.59 -14.04
N ARG A 140 5.61 3.64 -13.75
CA ARG A 140 6.32 4.91 -13.53
C ARG A 140 6.62 5.59 -14.87
N GLU A 141 6.03 6.76 -15.08
CA GLU A 141 6.34 7.61 -16.25
C GLU A 141 7.55 8.51 -15.99
N SER A 142 7.64 9.07 -14.78
CA SER A 142 8.75 9.91 -14.33
C SER A 142 8.97 9.72 -12.83
N GLU A 143 10.00 10.34 -12.26
CA GLU A 143 10.31 10.24 -10.82
C GLU A 143 9.16 10.70 -9.91
N THR A 144 8.23 11.52 -10.42
CA THR A 144 7.11 12.05 -9.64
C THR A 144 5.75 11.71 -10.25
N ARG A 145 5.68 10.85 -11.28
CA ARG A 145 4.43 10.53 -11.98
C ARG A 145 4.27 9.04 -12.28
N PHE A 146 3.09 8.53 -11.98
CA PHE A 146 2.69 7.15 -12.17
C PHE A 146 1.35 7.06 -12.90
N GLU A 147 1.21 6.12 -13.81
CA GLU A 147 -0.07 5.69 -14.37
C GLU A 147 -0.58 4.45 -13.65
N THR A 148 -1.89 4.32 -13.51
CA THR A 148 -2.53 3.14 -12.91
C THR A 148 -3.74 2.66 -13.68
N ASP A 149 -3.88 1.34 -13.70
CA ASP A 149 -5.06 0.62 -14.19
C ASP A 149 -5.45 -0.43 -13.16
N THR A 150 -6.63 -0.30 -12.58
CA THR A 150 -7.14 -1.19 -11.54
C THR A 150 -7.81 -2.45 -12.09
N GLN A 151 -7.92 -2.61 -13.41
CA GLN A 151 -8.62 -3.70 -14.09
C GLN A 151 -10.13 -3.80 -13.76
N ASP A 152 -10.71 -2.77 -13.14
CA ASP A 152 -12.14 -2.68 -12.86
C ASP A 152 -12.86 -1.62 -13.72
N GLY A 153 -12.14 -1.01 -14.66
CA GLY A 153 -12.61 0.11 -15.47
C GLY A 153 -12.16 1.49 -14.96
N THR A 154 -11.37 1.54 -13.89
CA THR A 154 -10.71 2.77 -13.41
C THR A 154 -9.32 2.91 -13.99
N LEU A 155 -9.08 4.03 -14.67
CA LEU A 155 -7.75 4.48 -15.06
C LEU A 155 -7.38 5.71 -14.24
N GLY A 156 -6.11 5.87 -13.93
CA GLY A 156 -5.68 7.00 -13.13
C GLY A 156 -4.22 7.38 -13.29
N THR A 157 -3.90 8.53 -12.72
CA THR A 157 -2.54 9.05 -12.62
C THR A 157 -2.29 9.53 -11.22
N VAL A 158 -1.07 9.33 -10.74
CA VAL A 158 -0.59 9.90 -9.48
C VAL A 158 0.61 10.77 -9.69
N HIS A 159 0.62 11.85 -8.94
CA HIS A 159 1.66 12.85 -8.95
C HIS A 159 2.16 13.09 -7.54
N VAL A 160 3.46 12.98 -7.32
CA VAL A 160 4.12 13.32 -6.05
C VAL A 160 4.25 14.84 -5.98
N LEU A 161 3.62 15.45 -4.96
CA LEU A 161 3.64 16.90 -4.74
C LEU A 161 4.72 17.33 -3.75
N LEU A 162 4.98 16.50 -2.74
CA LEU A 162 5.95 16.73 -1.68
C LEU A 162 6.48 15.37 -1.20
N ASN A 163 7.80 15.29 -1.04
CA ASN A 163 8.46 14.12 -0.48
C ASN A 163 9.59 14.58 0.45
N THR A 164 9.32 14.53 1.74
CA THR A 164 10.28 14.79 2.83
C THR A 164 10.19 13.65 3.85
N PRO A 165 11.16 13.53 4.77
CA PRO A 165 11.11 12.49 5.81
C PRO A 165 9.82 12.49 6.66
N GLU A 166 9.12 13.62 6.77
CA GLU A 166 7.92 13.79 7.61
C GLU A 166 6.63 13.91 6.78
N HIS A 167 6.74 14.22 5.49
CA HIS A 167 5.60 14.48 4.62
C HIS A 167 5.75 13.80 3.27
N TYR A 168 4.84 12.87 2.98
CA TYR A 168 4.66 12.36 1.63
C TYR A 168 3.26 12.73 1.14
N VAL A 169 3.21 13.61 0.14
CA VAL A 169 1.95 14.11 -0.42
C VAL A 169 1.87 13.73 -1.88
N VAL A 170 0.76 13.07 -2.23
CA VAL A 170 0.44 12.73 -3.61
C VAL A 170 -0.93 13.25 -4.00
N THR A 171 -1.13 13.53 -5.29
CA THR A 171 -2.45 13.72 -5.87
C THR A 171 -2.77 12.60 -6.83
N CYS A 172 -3.99 12.10 -6.77
CA CYS A 172 -4.52 11.06 -7.63
C CYS A 172 -5.64 11.66 -8.49
N HIS A 173 -5.58 11.43 -9.79
CA HIS A 173 -6.70 11.66 -10.70
C HIS A 173 -7.19 10.31 -11.19
N GLY A 174 -8.49 10.06 -11.08
CA GLY A 174 -9.11 8.82 -11.52
C GLY A 174 -10.30 9.08 -12.42
N GLU A 175 -10.43 8.25 -13.47
CA GLU A 175 -11.58 8.17 -14.34
C GLU A 175 -12.13 6.73 -14.30
N PHE A 176 -13.37 6.58 -13.86
CA PHE A 176 -14.08 5.30 -13.86
C PHE A 176 -15.06 5.22 -15.03
N LYS A 177 -15.00 4.12 -15.78
CA LYS A 177 -15.94 3.78 -16.86
C LYS A 177 -16.57 2.42 -16.59
N SER A 178 -17.90 2.36 -16.67
CA SER A 178 -18.67 1.12 -16.58
C SER A 178 -19.72 1.07 -17.68
N PRO A 179 -20.05 -0.11 -18.25
CA PRO A 179 -21.12 -0.26 -19.24
C PRO A 179 -22.48 0.29 -18.77
N ALA A 180 -22.72 0.33 -17.46
CA ALA A 180 -23.96 0.84 -16.88
C ALA A 180 -24.03 2.38 -16.80
N ILE A 181 -22.91 3.10 -16.94
CA ILE A 181 -22.83 4.55 -16.76
C ILE A 181 -22.42 5.22 -18.07
N LYS A 182 -23.32 5.99 -18.68
CA LYS A 182 -23.10 6.65 -19.98
C LYS A 182 -21.98 7.70 -19.98
N LYS A 183 -21.67 8.29 -18.84
CA LYS A 183 -20.59 9.28 -18.67
C LYS A 183 -19.59 8.74 -17.67
N SER A 184 -18.31 8.83 -17.99
CA SER A 184 -17.27 8.48 -17.04
C SER A 184 -17.36 9.35 -15.80
N VAL A 185 -16.97 8.77 -14.68
CA VAL A 185 -17.01 9.46 -13.41
C VAL A 185 -15.58 9.79 -13.00
N GLN A 186 -15.32 11.08 -12.80
CA GLN A 186 -13.99 11.60 -12.49
C GLN A 186 -13.90 12.01 -11.03
N ALA A 187 -12.74 11.77 -10.43
CA ALA A 187 -12.42 12.27 -9.10
C ALA A 187 -10.96 12.67 -8.98
N MET A 188 -10.72 13.64 -8.10
CA MET A 188 -9.38 14.04 -7.69
C MET A 188 -9.22 13.82 -6.19
N ALA A 189 -8.11 13.22 -5.78
CA ALA A 189 -7.75 13.07 -4.38
C ALA A 189 -6.38 13.64 -4.15
N MET A 190 -6.18 14.01 -2.90
CA MET A 190 -4.88 14.25 -2.34
C MET A 190 -4.73 13.38 -1.11
N MET A 191 -3.59 12.73 -0.99
CA MET A 191 -3.25 11.91 0.16
C MET A 191 -2.02 12.52 0.83
N HIS A 192 -2.06 12.64 2.16
CA HIS A 192 -0.95 13.14 2.96
C HIS A 192 -0.58 12.09 4.01
N LEU A 193 0.52 11.40 3.73
CA LEU A 193 1.14 10.43 4.62
C LEU A 193 2.13 11.13 5.54
N LYS A 194 2.05 10.82 6.83
CA LYS A 194 2.85 11.38 7.91
C LYS A 194 3.50 10.26 8.71
N PRO A 195 4.70 9.80 8.34
CA PRO A 195 5.44 8.83 9.13
C PRO A 195 6.19 9.52 10.28
N THR A 196 6.27 8.85 11.42
CA THR A 196 7.13 9.17 12.57
C THR A 196 8.01 7.97 12.84
N PHE A 197 9.33 8.16 12.76
CA PHE A 197 10.31 7.11 13.06
C PHE A 197 10.76 7.24 14.52
N ARG A 198 10.58 6.18 15.32
CA ARG A 198 10.97 6.16 16.73
C ARG A 198 12.34 5.51 16.91
N GLU A 199 13.03 5.88 17.99
CA GLU A 199 14.38 5.37 18.32
C GLU A 199 14.41 3.86 18.54
N ASN A 200 13.29 3.27 18.99
CA ASN A 200 13.16 1.83 19.17
C ASN A 200 12.98 1.05 17.84
N GLY A 201 13.07 1.72 16.69
CA GLY A 201 12.91 1.10 15.37
C GLY A 201 11.46 0.95 14.90
N THR A 202 10.47 1.31 15.72
CA THR A 202 9.06 1.29 15.29
C THR A 202 8.71 2.50 14.44
N ILE A 203 7.81 2.29 13.48
CA ILE A 203 7.28 3.34 12.61
C ILE A 203 5.82 3.55 12.98
N VAL A 204 5.45 4.80 13.25
CA VAL A 204 4.05 5.19 13.43
C VAL A 204 3.65 6.11 12.29
N HIS A 205 2.63 5.74 11.54
CA HIS A 205 2.18 6.54 10.41
C HIS A 205 0.67 6.76 10.38
N GLN A 206 0.27 7.81 9.67
CA GLN A 206 -1.12 8.18 9.45
C GLN A 206 -1.28 8.78 8.06
N LEU A 207 -2.43 8.56 7.44
CA LEU A 207 -2.81 9.15 6.17
C LEU A 207 -4.05 10.04 6.30
N ASP A 208 -3.98 11.26 5.77
CA ASP A 208 -5.15 12.11 5.54
C ASP A 208 -5.55 12.07 4.05
N LEU A 209 -6.82 11.77 3.79
CA LEU A 209 -7.42 11.74 2.45
C LEU A 209 -8.34 12.94 2.25
N TYR A 210 -8.12 13.64 1.14
CA TYR A 210 -8.90 14.79 0.71
C TYR A 210 -9.44 14.50 -0.68
N VAL A 211 -10.76 14.46 -0.85
CA VAL A 211 -11.40 14.11 -2.13
C VAL A 211 -12.23 15.26 -2.65
N SER A 212 -12.04 15.59 -3.93
CA SER A 212 -12.83 16.57 -4.67
C SER A 212 -13.52 15.90 -5.85
N PHE A 213 -14.82 16.15 -5.98
CA PHE A 213 -15.61 15.71 -7.14
C PHE A 213 -15.97 16.92 -8.01
N PRO A 214 -15.93 16.79 -9.35
CA PRO A 214 -16.24 17.88 -10.26
C PRO A 214 -17.74 18.20 -10.34
N SER A 215 -18.62 17.36 -9.78
CA SER A 215 -20.07 17.61 -9.80
C SER A 215 -20.75 17.34 -8.47
N ASN A 216 -21.72 18.21 -8.13
CA ASN A 216 -22.54 18.10 -6.93
C ASN A 216 -23.35 16.79 -6.89
N ALA A 217 -23.75 16.26 -8.05
CA ALA A 217 -24.50 15.01 -8.14
C ALA A 217 -23.62 13.80 -7.75
N ILE A 218 -22.39 13.73 -8.28
CA ILE A 218 -21.41 12.71 -7.90
C ILE A 218 -21.09 12.83 -6.41
N GLU A 219 -20.88 14.06 -5.93
CA GLU A 219 -20.60 14.32 -4.52
C GLU A 219 -21.72 13.83 -3.59
N ALA A 220 -22.99 14.12 -3.92
CA ALA A 220 -24.12 13.68 -3.11
C ALA A 220 -24.14 12.16 -2.96
N ILE A 221 -23.87 11.44 -4.04
CA ILE A 221 -23.94 10.00 -4.03
C ILE A 221 -22.69 9.39 -3.38
N ALA A 222 -21.52 10.00 -3.57
CA ALA A 222 -20.31 9.64 -2.85
C ALA A 222 -20.48 9.78 -1.32
N ARG A 223 -21.18 10.82 -0.85
CA ARG A 223 -21.51 10.98 0.58
C ARG A 223 -22.39 9.85 1.11
N LEU A 224 -23.34 9.37 0.32
CA LEU A 224 -24.21 8.25 0.71
C LEU A 224 -23.43 6.95 0.92
N ILE A 225 -22.47 6.66 0.05
CA ILE A 225 -21.66 5.42 0.13
C ILE A 225 -20.38 5.57 0.97
N SER A 226 -20.14 6.77 1.51
CA SER A 226 -18.92 7.07 2.26
C SER A 226 -18.68 6.17 3.49
N PRO A 227 -19.68 5.71 4.26
CA PRO A 227 -19.39 4.84 5.42
C PRO A 227 -18.75 3.51 5.04
N VAL A 228 -19.18 2.91 3.91
CA VAL A 228 -18.60 1.68 3.39
C VAL A 228 -17.22 1.96 2.80
N SER A 229 -17.11 3.02 2.00
CA SER A 229 -15.86 3.44 1.39
C SER A 229 -14.78 3.73 2.45
N ASN A 230 -15.17 4.35 3.57
CA ASN A 230 -14.27 4.64 4.69
C ASN A 230 -13.72 3.36 5.34
N ARG A 231 -14.56 2.33 5.55
CA ARG A 231 -14.10 1.06 6.12
C ARG A 231 -13.14 0.33 5.20
N ILE A 232 -13.44 0.36 3.90
CA ILE A 232 -12.54 -0.18 2.87
C ILE A 232 -11.21 0.58 2.93
N ALA A 233 -11.24 1.91 3.01
CA ALA A 233 -10.05 2.74 3.13
C ALA A 233 -9.14 2.34 4.29
N ASP A 234 -9.75 2.19 5.46
CA ASP A 234 -9.06 1.86 6.71
C ASP A 234 -8.39 0.49 6.59
N ARG A 235 -9.13 -0.51 6.11
CA ARG A 235 -8.62 -1.86 5.91
C ARG A 235 -7.48 -1.91 4.89
N ASN A 236 -7.60 -1.18 3.80
CA ASN A 236 -6.56 -1.14 2.77
C ASN A 236 -5.28 -0.50 3.30
N PHE A 237 -5.41 0.51 4.16
CA PHE A 237 -4.26 1.12 4.81
C PHE A 237 -3.59 0.14 5.77
N GLU A 238 -4.37 -0.60 6.56
CA GLU A 238 -3.89 -1.70 7.39
C GLU A 238 -3.15 -2.77 6.58
N GLU A 239 -3.73 -3.26 5.49
CA GLU A 239 -3.10 -4.30 4.66
C GLU A 239 -1.81 -3.82 3.98
N ILE A 240 -1.71 -2.54 3.62
CA ILE A 240 -0.48 -1.95 3.10
C ILE A 240 0.59 -1.84 4.18
N SER A 241 0.23 -1.40 5.38
CA SER A 241 1.17 -1.33 6.51
C SER A 241 1.72 -2.72 6.85
N LEU A 242 0.85 -3.74 6.85
CA LEU A 242 1.24 -5.12 7.04
C LEU A 242 2.18 -5.59 5.93
N PHE A 243 1.89 -5.28 4.67
CA PHE A 243 2.77 -5.62 3.55
C PHE A 243 4.18 -5.05 3.72
N VAL A 244 4.31 -3.79 4.16
CA VAL A 244 5.63 -3.16 4.36
C VAL A 244 6.43 -3.87 5.46
N GLU A 245 5.78 -4.21 6.57
CA GLU A 245 6.38 -5.00 7.65
C GLU A 245 6.82 -6.39 7.17
N MET A 246 5.93 -7.10 6.45
CA MET A 246 6.24 -8.40 5.85
C MET A 246 7.44 -8.33 4.91
N MET A 247 7.53 -7.30 4.06
CA MET A 247 8.66 -7.14 3.15
C MET A 247 9.96 -6.86 3.92
N SER A 248 9.93 -6.02 4.96
CA SER A 248 11.11 -5.77 5.79
C SER A 248 11.63 -7.07 6.44
N MET A 249 10.72 -7.89 6.95
CA MET A 249 11.06 -9.20 7.52
C MET A 249 11.60 -10.16 6.44
N ALA A 250 10.92 -10.24 5.28
CA ALA A 250 11.35 -11.12 4.19
C ALA A 250 12.72 -10.72 3.63
N MET A 251 13.01 -9.43 3.51
CA MET A 251 14.33 -8.95 3.09
C MET A 251 15.43 -9.34 4.08
N SER A 252 15.12 -9.31 5.38
CA SER A 252 16.08 -9.55 6.46
C SER A 252 16.33 -11.04 6.71
N HIS A 253 15.33 -11.90 6.49
CA HIS A 253 15.38 -13.32 6.86
C HIS A 253 15.18 -14.29 5.69
N GLN A 254 14.63 -13.85 4.57
CA GLN A 254 14.32 -14.68 3.39
C GLN A 254 14.76 -14.00 2.08
N PRO A 255 16.01 -13.53 1.94
CA PRO A 255 16.44 -12.75 0.77
C PRO A 255 16.28 -13.51 -0.56
N GLY A 256 16.44 -14.83 -0.56
CA GLY A 256 16.25 -15.66 -1.76
C GLY A 256 14.79 -15.77 -2.21
N TRP A 257 13.82 -15.56 -1.32
CA TRP A 257 12.41 -15.44 -1.73
C TRP A 257 12.17 -14.10 -2.42
N VAL A 258 12.72 -13.01 -1.88
CA VAL A 258 12.63 -11.67 -2.49
C VAL A 258 13.30 -11.66 -3.86
N GLU A 259 14.43 -12.35 -4.03
CA GLU A 259 15.10 -12.51 -5.33
C GLU A 259 14.21 -13.20 -6.37
N LYS A 260 13.54 -14.30 -5.99
CA LYS A 260 12.58 -14.98 -6.89
C LYS A 260 11.41 -14.10 -7.27
N ILE A 261 10.89 -13.30 -6.34
CA ILE A 261 9.83 -12.33 -6.64
C ILE A 261 10.34 -11.24 -7.57
N ALA A 262 11.55 -10.73 -7.34
CA ALA A 262 12.17 -9.70 -8.17
C ALA A 262 12.32 -10.12 -9.64
N GLN A 263 12.59 -11.41 -9.90
CA GLN A 263 12.66 -11.99 -11.25
C GLN A 263 11.32 -11.99 -11.99
N ASN A 264 10.20 -11.89 -11.28
CA ASN A 264 8.84 -11.92 -11.83
C ASN A 264 8.17 -10.53 -11.81
N LEU A 265 8.94 -9.45 -11.60
CA LEU A 265 8.38 -8.11 -11.63
C LEU A 265 8.12 -7.67 -13.08
N GLU A 266 6.89 -7.22 -13.32
CA GLU A 266 6.41 -6.83 -14.64
C GLU A 266 5.99 -5.35 -14.58
N GLY A 267 6.43 -4.56 -15.56
CA GLY A 267 6.12 -3.13 -15.63
C GLY A 267 6.97 -2.24 -14.72
N VAL A 268 7.97 -2.82 -14.03
CA VAL A 268 8.96 -2.14 -13.20
C VAL A 268 10.23 -1.89 -14.01
N ARG A 269 10.90 -0.74 -13.80
CA ARG A 269 12.19 -0.45 -14.44
C ARG A 269 13.27 -1.36 -13.85
N SER A 270 14.23 -1.82 -14.67
CA SER A 270 15.32 -2.68 -14.20
C SER A 270 16.10 -2.05 -13.04
N GLU A 271 16.34 -0.75 -13.09
CA GLU A 271 17.00 0.02 -12.02
C GLU A 271 16.28 -0.08 -10.66
N ASP A 272 14.95 -0.18 -10.64
CA ASP A 272 14.18 -0.24 -9.41
C ASP A 272 14.12 -1.67 -8.85
N ALA A 273 14.14 -2.68 -9.73
CA ALA A 273 14.35 -4.07 -9.33
C ALA A 273 15.76 -4.28 -8.75
N ASP A 274 16.79 -3.68 -9.34
CA ASP A 274 18.16 -3.72 -8.84
C ASP A 274 18.27 -3.06 -7.45
N LYS A 275 17.60 -1.91 -7.25
CA LYS A 275 17.52 -1.26 -5.93
C LYS A 275 16.83 -2.13 -4.88
N LEU A 276 15.76 -2.84 -5.25
CA LEU A 276 15.08 -3.80 -4.36
C LEU A 276 16.05 -4.90 -3.90
N LEU A 277 16.81 -5.49 -4.82
CA LEU A 277 17.78 -6.54 -4.52
C LEU A 277 18.96 -6.02 -3.69
N ALA A 278 19.48 -4.84 -4.01
CA ALA A 278 20.56 -4.21 -3.26
C ALA A 278 20.14 -3.89 -1.82
N LEU A 279 18.92 -3.38 -1.63
CA LEU A 279 18.36 -3.13 -0.30
C LEU A 279 18.18 -4.45 0.46
N THR A 280 17.64 -5.47 -0.20
CA THR A 280 17.47 -6.82 0.38
C THR A 280 18.79 -7.37 0.90
N ALA A 281 19.84 -7.35 0.07
CA ALA A 281 21.17 -7.81 0.46
C ALA A 281 21.72 -7.01 1.66
N THR A 282 21.51 -5.70 1.68
CA THR A 282 21.95 -4.84 2.79
C THR A 282 21.26 -5.22 4.10
N LEU A 283 19.93 -5.36 4.10
CA LEU A 283 19.16 -5.71 5.29
C LEU A 283 19.51 -7.10 5.82
N TYR A 284 19.66 -8.08 4.92
CA TYR A 284 20.10 -9.43 5.28
C TYR A 284 21.48 -9.43 5.95
N VAL A 285 22.48 -8.81 5.31
CA VAL A 285 23.86 -8.73 5.82
C VAL A 285 23.90 -8.09 7.21
N GLU A 286 23.17 -7.00 7.41
CA GLU A 286 23.11 -6.31 8.69
C GLU A 286 22.44 -7.14 9.78
N THR A 287 21.38 -7.87 9.43
CA THR A 287 20.65 -8.75 10.36
C THR A 287 21.54 -9.91 10.80
N VAL A 288 22.19 -10.60 9.86
CA VAL A 288 23.14 -11.68 10.16
C VAL A 288 24.30 -11.19 11.05
N LYS A 289 24.84 -10.00 10.77
CA LYS A 289 25.89 -9.39 11.61
C LYS A 289 25.39 -9.12 13.03
N LYS A 290 24.20 -8.55 13.20
CA LYS A 290 23.60 -8.27 14.52
C LYS A 290 23.39 -9.55 15.31
N GLU A 291 22.83 -10.59 14.69
CA GLU A 291 22.58 -11.89 15.32
C GLU A 291 23.89 -12.58 15.76
N ARG A 292 24.95 -12.49 14.95
CA ARG A 292 26.27 -13.04 15.30
C ARG A 292 26.95 -12.30 16.44
N ILE A 293 26.90 -10.98 16.43
CA ILE A 293 27.41 -10.16 17.54
C ILE A 293 26.66 -10.51 18.82
N ALA A 294 25.32 -10.65 18.74
CA ALA A 294 24.49 -11.04 19.87
C ALA A 294 24.80 -12.47 20.37
N SER A 295 25.19 -13.39 19.49
CA SER A 295 25.58 -14.76 19.84
C SER A 295 27.07 -14.94 20.19
N GLY A 296 27.86 -13.87 20.16
CA GLY A 296 29.29 -13.88 20.51
C GLY A 296 30.18 -14.56 19.46
N MET A 297 29.71 -14.71 18.22
CA MET A 297 30.46 -15.32 17.11
C MET A 297 31.23 -14.26 16.31
N GLU A 298 32.50 -14.54 15.96
CA GLU A 298 33.26 -13.68 15.03
C GLU A 298 32.64 -13.72 13.62
N THR A 299 32.62 -12.56 12.94
CA THR A 299 32.04 -12.44 11.60
C THR A 299 33.11 -12.65 10.54
N GLN A 300 33.09 -13.78 9.82
CA GLN A 300 33.89 -13.96 8.61
C GLN A 300 33.04 -13.70 7.35
N VAL A 301 33.66 -13.15 6.29
CA VAL A 301 32.98 -12.75 5.04
C VAL A 301 32.30 -13.93 4.34
N SER A 302 32.88 -15.14 4.45
CA SER A 302 32.31 -16.38 3.92
C SER A 302 30.92 -16.69 4.44
N ASP A 303 30.58 -16.17 5.61
CA ASP A 303 29.37 -16.55 6.30
C ASP A 303 28.24 -15.52 6.19
N ILE A 304 28.49 -14.45 5.43
CA ILE A 304 27.54 -13.37 5.12
C ILE A 304 26.98 -13.54 3.69
N LEU A 305 27.51 -14.48 2.91
CA LEU A 305 26.95 -14.81 1.62
C LEU A 305 25.56 -15.43 1.84
N PRO A 306 24.50 -14.91 1.20
CA PRO A 306 23.21 -15.57 1.25
C PRO A 306 23.40 -17.01 0.74
N PRO A 307 22.71 -18.01 1.32
CA PRO A 307 22.82 -19.37 0.84
C PRO A 307 22.47 -19.38 -0.66
N VAL A 308 23.47 -19.66 -1.49
CA VAL A 308 23.25 -19.95 -2.92
C VAL A 308 22.29 -21.12 -2.92
N GLN A 309 21.07 -20.93 -3.44
CA GLN A 309 20.14 -22.03 -3.55
C GLN A 309 20.74 -23.07 -4.50
N THR A 310 21.21 -24.18 -3.94
CA THR A 310 21.27 -25.44 -4.67
C THR A 310 19.84 -25.75 -5.10
N GLU A 311 19.62 -25.99 -6.40
CA GLU A 311 18.34 -26.44 -6.94
C GLU A 311 17.82 -27.63 -6.13
N ILE A 312 16.84 -27.38 -5.26
CA ILE A 312 15.97 -28.43 -4.76
C ILE A 312 14.83 -28.48 -5.76
N ALA A 313 14.84 -29.51 -6.61
CA ALA A 313 13.74 -29.83 -7.49
C ALA A 313 12.47 -30.05 -6.64
N ILE A 314 11.57 -29.08 -6.67
CA ILE A 314 10.24 -29.21 -6.07
C ILE A 314 9.39 -29.96 -7.10
N GLU A 315 9.30 -31.29 -6.98
CA GLU A 315 8.26 -32.06 -7.65
C GLU A 315 6.90 -31.63 -7.09
N MET A 316 6.15 -30.88 -7.89
CA MET A 316 4.78 -30.52 -7.57
C MET A 316 3.88 -31.76 -7.62
N PRO A 317 3.08 -32.07 -6.57
CA PRO A 317 2.03 -33.07 -6.71
C PRO A 317 0.94 -32.57 -7.68
N PRO A 318 0.32 -33.45 -8.47
CA PRO A 318 -0.60 -33.05 -9.52
C PRO A 318 -1.85 -32.39 -8.90
N VAL A 319 -2.14 -31.17 -9.37
CA VAL A 319 -3.38 -30.46 -9.04
C VAL A 319 -4.53 -31.17 -9.77
N ALA A 320 -5.43 -31.78 -9.00
CA ALA A 320 -6.65 -32.37 -9.56
C ALA A 320 -7.54 -31.26 -10.15
N PRO A 321 -8.09 -31.46 -11.36
CA PRO A 321 -8.92 -30.46 -12.02
C PRO A 321 -10.23 -30.25 -11.26
N ARG A 322 -10.64 -28.97 -11.12
CA ARG A 322 -12.01 -28.56 -10.80
C ARG A 322 -12.54 -27.73 -11.94
#